data_AF-A0A8S2QY92-F1
#
_entry.id   AF-A0A8S2QY92-F1
#
_cell.length_a   1.000
_cell.length_b   1.000
_cell.length_c   1.000
_cell.angle_alpha   90.00
_cell.angle_beta   90.00
_cell.angle_gamma   90.00
#
_symmetry.space_group_name_H-M   'P 1'
#
loop_
_entity.id
_entity.type
_entity.pdbx_description
1 polymer ?
#
loop_
_entity_poly.entity_id
_entity_poly.type
_entity_poly.pdbx_seq_one_letter_code
_entity_poly.pdbx_strand_id
1 'polypeptide(L)'
;SKYADTPDTLESACVSELIDVIQTSKLDVKLDIRLYKSCRKSLTNACTGMDQEDCLKLLYQNGKLEDGDCKEQVKRIIREGQADIHVDRALSFACQADVLKYCNDIPIGSGKQLQCLLSMGKSVTSQCQTVLEKRRELWQSVSF
;
A
#
# COMPACT_ATOMS: atom_id res chain seq x y z
N SER A 1 -42.20 0.41 25.08
CA SER A 1 -41.32 0.94 24.03
C SER A 1 -39.97 1.22 24.65
N LYS A 2 -38.94 0.39 24.41
CA LYS A 2 -37.60 0.48 25.05
C LYS A 2 -36.45 0.05 24.13
N TYR A 3 -36.49 0.47 22.87
CA TYR A 3 -35.31 0.45 22.01
C TYR A 3 -35.23 1.83 21.37
N ALA A 4 -34.47 2.72 22.02
CA ALA A 4 -34.03 3.96 21.41
C ALA A 4 -32.61 3.70 20.90
N ASP A 5 -32.43 3.85 19.59
CA ASP A 5 -31.15 3.78 18.89
C ASP A 5 -30.14 4.73 19.55
N THR A 6 -29.11 4.18 20.17
CA THR A 6 -27.85 4.89 20.40
C THR A 6 -27.01 4.76 19.13
N PRO A 7 -26.41 5.84 18.60
CA PRO A 7 -25.45 5.72 17.52
C PRO A 7 -24.28 4.88 18.04
N ASP A 8 -24.01 3.74 17.41
CA ASP A 8 -22.81 2.94 17.64
C ASP A 8 -21.56 3.72 17.18
N THR A 9 -21.18 4.74 17.93
CA THR A 9 -19.90 5.42 17.76
C THR A 9 -18.90 4.75 18.68
N LEU A 10 -18.00 3.95 18.10
CA LEU A 10 -16.82 3.45 18.80
C LEU A 10 -16.09 4.63 19.47
N GLU A 11 -15.61 4.42 20.71
CA GLU A 11 -14.78 5.38 21.41
C GLU A 11 -13.51 5.72 20.60
N SER A 12 -13.08 6.98 20.62
CA SER A 12 -11.96 7.47 19.79
C SER A 12 -10.65 6.71 20.03
N ALA A 13 -10.42 6.23 21.25
CA ALA A 13 -9.28 5.39 21.59
C ALA A 13 -9.36 4.03 20.88
N CYS A 14 -10.54 3.39 20.89
CA CYS A 14 -10.77 2.13 20.19
C CYS A 14 -10.64 2.32 18.67
N VAL A 15 -11.10 3.44 18.11
CA VAL A 15 -10.91 3.77 16.68
C VAL A 15 -9.44 3.94 16.35
N SER A 16 -8.65 4.62 17.20
CA SER A 16 -7.21 4.80 16.98
C SER A 16 -6.47 3.47 17.03
N GLU A 17 -6.74 2.63 18.03
CA GLU A 17 -6.14 1.30 18.13
C GLU A 17 -6.58 0.38 16.98
N LEU A 18 -7.84 0.47 16.54
CA LEU A 18 -8.32 -0.24 15.35
C LEU A 18 -7.61 0.24 14.08
N ILE A 19 -7.40 1.54 13.92
CA ILE A 19 -6.64 2.10 12.79
C ILE A 19 -5.20 1.56 12.84
N ASP A 20 -4.55 1.56 14.00
CA ASP A 20 -3.19 1.03 14.14
C ASP A 20 -3.14 -0.47 13.87
N VAL A 21 -4.09 -1.27 14.37
CA VAL A 21 -4.18 -2.71 14.10
C VAL A 21 -4.49 -2.96 12.63
N ILE A 22 -5.41 -2.22 12.01
CA ILE A 22 -5.73 -2.33 10.57
C ILE A 22 -4.51 -1.92 9.74
N GLN A 23 -3.82 -0.86 10.12
CA GLN A 23 -2.62 -0.39 9.43
C GLN A 23 -1.49 -1.38 9.59
N THR A 24 -1.25 -1.95 10.78
CA THR A 24 -0.19 -2.92 11.06
C THR A 24 -0.49 -4.32 10.53
N SER A 25 -1.76 -4.73 10.48
CA SER A 25 -2.20 -6.00 9.89
C SER A 25 -2.30 -5.97 8.36
N LYS A 26 -2.39 -4.79 7.74
CA LYS A 26 -2.13 -4.66 6.28
C LYS A 26 -0.67 -4.97 5.92
N LEU A 27 0.24 -5.08 6.90
CA LEU A 27 1.68 -5.08 6.68
C LEU A 27 2.35 -6.46 6.61
N ASP A 28 1.64 -7.57 6.79
CA ASP A 28 2.28 -8.87 6.58
C ASP A 28 1.70 -9.51 5.32
N VAL A 29 2.56 -9.78 4.32
CA VAL A 29 2.17 -10.60 3.16
C VAL A 29 1.59 -11.95 3.61
N LYS A 30 1.91 -12.42 4.83
CA LYS A 30 1.29 -13.60 5.46
C LYS A 30 -0.20 -13.44 5.76
N LEU A 31 -0.69 -12.22 5.95
CA LEU A 31 -2.11 -11.93 6.18
C LEU A 31 -2.90 -11.92 4.88
N ASP A 32 -2.24 -11.66 3.74
CA ASP A 32 -2.76 -12.01 2.43
C ASP A 32 -2.46 -13.48 2.10
N ILE A 33 -3.32 -14.37 2.61
CA ILE A 33 -3.16 -15.83 2.46
C ILE A 33 -3.03 -16.24 0.98
N ARG A 34 -3.69 -15.54 0.06
CA ARG A 34 -3.63 -15.84 -1.38
C ARG A 34 -2.26 -15.49 -1.93
N LEU A 35 -1.78 -14.28 -1.67
CA LEU A 35 -0.44 -13.84 -2.06
C LEU A 35 0.64 -14.74 -1.45
N TYR A 36 0.57 -15.00 -0.14
CA TYR A 36 1.56 -15.83 0.55
C TYR A 36 1.65 -17.24 -0.03
N LYS A 37 0.51 -17.90 -0.26
CA LYS A 37 0.48 -19.25 -0.83
C LYS A 37 1.09 -19.29 -2.23
N SER A 38 0.67 -18.38 -3.12
CA SER A 38 1.17 -18.33 -4.49
C SER A 38 2.66 -17.96 -4.56
N CYS A 39 3.12 -17.05 -3.69
CA CYS A 39 4.49 -16.53 -3.73
C CYS A 39 5.45 -17.18 -2.71
N ARG A 40 5.04 -18.28 -2.06
CA ARG A 40 5.78 -18.89 -0.93
C ARG A 40 7.27 -19.10 -1.24
N LYS A 41 7.62 -19.65 -2.41
CA LYS A 41 9.01 -19.93 -2.80
C LYS A 41 9.84 -18.64 -2.87
N SER A 42 9.32 -17.60 -3.52
CA SER A 42 10.00 -16.30 -3.63
C SER A 42 10.14 -15.64 -2.25
N LEU A 43 9.11 -15.76 -1.41
CA LEU A 43 9.11 -15.23 -0.05
C LEU A 43 10.17 -15.88 0.84
N THR A 44 10.32 -17.21 0.79
CA THR A 44 11.28 -17.93 1.64
C THR A 44 12.72 -17.89 1.12
N ASN A 45 12.90 -17.79 -0.20
CA ASN A 45 14.22 -17.97 -0.80
C ASN A 45 14.87 -16.66 -1.28
N ALA A 46 14.06 -15.64 -1.63
CA ALA A 46 14.55 -14.38 -2.18
C ALA A 46 14.21 -13.17 -1.30
N CYS A 47 13.03 -13.14 -0.68
CA CYS A 47 12.52 -11.98 0.07
C CYS A 47 12.69 -12.13 1.59
N THR A 48 13.93 -12.30 2.06
CA THR A 48 14.24 -12.55 3.49
C THR A 48 14.85 -11.35 4.23
N GLY A 49 15.45 -10.39 3.53
CA GLY A 49 16.20 -9.27 4.12
C GLY A 49 15.60 -7.89 3.89
N MET A 50 14.40 -7.81 3.35
CA MET A 50 13.71 -6.55 3.07
C MET A 50 12.19 -6.74 3.18
N ASP A 51 11.44 -5.65 3.05
CA ASP A 51 9.99 -5.74 2.99
C ASP A 51 9.54 -6.72 1.90
N GLN A 52 8.73 -7.69 2.30
CA GLN A 52 8.41 -8.84 1.45
C GLN A 52 7.52 -8.46 0.27
N GLU A 53 6.60 -7.51 0.48
CA GLU A 53 5.72 -7.00 -0.57
C GLU A 53 6.54 -6.25 -1.62
N ASP A 54 7.42 -5.36 -1.19
CA ASP A 54 8.32 -4.62 -2.08
C ASP A 54 9.31 -5.51 -2.81
N CYS A 55 9.84 -6.54 -2.14
CA CYS A 55 10.66 -7.54 -2.79
C CYS A 55 9.90 -8.26 -3.91
N LEU A 56 8.66 -8.69 -3.67
CA LEU A 56 7.84 -9.34 -4.70
C LEU A 56 7.57 -8.41 -5.88
N LYS A 57 7.26 -7.12 -5.62
CA LYS A 57 7.11 -6.09 -6.66
C LYS A 57 8.39 -5.92 -7.49
N LEU A 58 9.57 -5.92 -6.85
CA LEU A 58 10.86 -5.84 -7.55
C LEU A 58 11.16 -7.10 -8.37
N LEU A 59 10.86 -8.29 -7.84
CA LEU A 59 11.03 -9.53 -8.61
C LEU A 59 10.10 -9.55 -9.82
N TYR A 60 8.86 -9.07 -9.68
CA TYR A 60 7.92 -8.91 -10.78
C TYR A 60 8.44 -7.95 -11.84
N GLN A 61 8.84 -6.74 -11.43
CA GLN A 61 9.32 -5.69 -12.34
C GLN A 61 10.57 -6.12 -13.13
N ASN A 62 11.45 -6.93 -12.51
CA ASN A 62 12.66 -7.44 -13.14
C ASN A 62 12.44 -8.76 -13.91
N GLY A 63 11.20 -9.24 -14.04
CA GLY A 63 10.90 -10.51 -14.72
C GLY A 63 11.47 -11.75 -14.03
N LYS A 64 11.81 -11.67 -12.74
CA LYS A 64 12.43 -12.74 -11.94
C LYS A 64 11.44 -13.62 -11.19
N LEU A 65 10.15 -13.29 -11.22
CA LEU A 65 9.12 -14.23 -10.81
C LEU A 65 8.93 -15.26 -11.93
N GLU A 66 8.95 -16.54 -11.61
CA GLU A 66 8.68 -17.62 -12.57
C GLU A 66 7.22 -18.05 -12.49
N ASP A 67 6.74 -18.25 -11.26
CA ASP A 67 5.40 -18.75 -10.94
C ASP A 67 4.28 -17.81 -11.44
N GLY A 68 3.40 -18.36 -12.27
CA GLY A 68 2.31 -17.61 -12.90
C GLY A 68 1.26 -17.11 -11.91
N ASP A 69 0.89 -17.94 -10.93
CA ASP A 69 -0.09 -17.56 -9.91
C ASP A 69 0.48 -16.47 -9.00
N CYS A 70 1.76 -16.56 -8.64
CA CYS A 70 2.44 -15.50 -7.91
C CYS A 70 2.45 -14.20 -8.70
N LYS A 71 2.76 -14.23 -10.01
CA LYS A 71 2.70 -13.03 -10.86
C LYS A 71 1.32 -12.39 -10.84
N GLU A 72 0.26 -13.17 -10.96
CA GLU A 72 -1.11 -12.63 -10.94
C GLU A 72 -1.48 -12.02 -9.58
N GLN A 73 -1.08 -12.66 -8.47
CA GLN A 73 -1.26 -12.07 -7.13
C GLN A 73 -0.43 -10.79 -6.95
N VAL A 74 0.80 -10.75 -7.48
CA VAL A 74 1.63 -9.54 -7.44
C VAL A 74 1.04 -8.42 -8.29
N LYS A 75 0.53 -8.71 -9.49
CA LYS A 75 -0.22 -7.72 -10.29
C LYS A 75 -1.43 -7.17 -9.54
N ARG A 76 -2.18 -8.04 -8.85
CA ARG A 76 -3.34 -7.63 -8.05
C ARG A 76 -2.94 -6.61 -6.98
N ILE A 77 -1.93 -6.91 -6.16
CA ILE A 77 -1.49 -5.97 -5.11
C ILE A 77 -0.89 -4.68 -5.70
N ILE A 78 -0.24 -4.73 -6.87
CA ILE A 78 0.26 -3.52 -7.54
C ILE A 78 -0.91 -2.61 -7.94
N ARG A 79 -1.99 -3.19 -8.50
CA ARG A 79 -3.21 -2.45 -8.88
C ARG A 79 -3.93 -1.90 -7.66
N GLU A 80 -4.11 -2.72 -6.63
CA GLU A 80 -4.75 -2.30 -5.37
C GLU A 80 -3.95 -1.19 -4.69
N GLY A 81 -2.62 -1.26 -4.71
CA GLY A 81 -1.73 -0.22 -4.18
C GLY A 81 -1.85 1.14 -4.88
N GLN A 82 -2.42 1.20 -6.09
CA GLN A 82 -2.70 2.46 -6.78
C GLN A 82 -3.96 3.16 -6.25
N ALA A 83 -4.77 2.48 -5.43
CA ALA A 83 -6.04 3.01 -4.98
C ALA A 83 -5.90 4.21 -4.04
N ASP A 84 -4.85 4.28 -3.23
CA ASP A 84 -4.53 5.45 -2.39
C ASP A 84 -3.07 5.38 -1.86
N ILE A 85 -2.52 6.53 -1.44
CA ILE A 85 -1.14 6.62 -0.93
C ILE A 85 -0.93 5.74 0.30
N HIS A 86 -1.98 5.55 1.11
CA HIS A 86 -1.96 4.74 2.33
C HIS A 86 -2.08 3.23 2.07
N VAL A 87 -2.32 2.81 0.83
CA VAL A 87 -2.44 1.38 0.49
C VAL A 87 -1.06 0.79 0.17
N ASP A 88 -0.22 1.51 -0.57
CA ASP A 88 1.16 1.10 -0.82
C ASP A 88 2.06 1.52 0.35
N ARG A 89 2.63 0.55 1.05
CA ARG A 89 3.41 0.82 2.26
C ARG A 89 4.62 1.73 2.03
N ALA A 90 5.38 1.48 0.96
CA ALA A 90 6.58 2.26 0.68
C ALA A 90 6.21 3.72 0.45
N LEU A 91 5.11 3.97 -0.27
CA LEU A 91 4.57 5.31 -0.47
C LEU A 91 4.06 5.91 0.84
N SER A 92 3.26 5.18 1.61
CA SER A 92 2.73 5.66 2.89
C SER A 92 3.85 6.08 3.85
N PHE A 93 4.96 5.34 3.87
CA PHE A 93 6.11 5.66 4.72
C PHE A 93 6.93 6.83 4.14
N ALA A 94 7.32 6.75 2.86
CA ALA A 94 8.20 7.74 2.24
C ALA A 94 7.55 9.12 2.08
N CYS A 95 6.23 9.17 1.91
CA CYS A 95 5.49 10.39 1.63
C CYS A 95 4.70 10.92 2.83
N GLN A 96 4.80 10.32 4.02
CA GLN A 96 3.96 10.70 5.17
C GLN A 96 4.06 12.20 5.50
N ALA A 97 5.27 12.74 5.57
CA ALA A 97 5.50 14.16 5.85
C ALA A 97 4.95 15.07 4.73
N ASP A 98 5.03 14.62 3.48
CA ASP A 98 4.54 15.36 2.32
C ASP A 98 3.01 15.36 2.26
N VAL A 99 2.34 14.26 2.63
CA VAL A 99 0.87 14.21 2.78
C VAL A 99 0.43 15.24 3.82
N LEU A 100 1.06 15.26 5.00
CA LEU A 100 0.72 16.19 6.07
C LEU A 100 0.97 17.66 5.68
N LYS A 101 2.00 17.91 4.87
CA LYS A 101 2.36 19.27 4.46
C LYS A 101 1.50 19.81 3.31
N TYR A 102 1.18 18.97 2.33
CA TYR A 102 0.60 19.42 1.06
C TYR A 102 -0.82 18.91 0.81
N CYS A 103 -1.21 17.80 1.41
CA CYS A 103 -2.43 17.07 1.09
C CYS A 103 -3.29 16.73 2.32
N ASN A 104 -3.07 17.41 3.45
CA ASN A 104 -3.74 17.12 4.72
C ASN A 104 -5.25 17.35 4.67
N ASP A 105 -5.70 18.37 3.93
CA ASP A 105 -7.13 18.68 3.78
C ASP A 105 -7.84 17.80 2.74
N ILE A 106 -7.10 16.91 2.07
CA ILE A 106 -7.64 15.98 1.09
C ILE A 106 -8.15 14.73 1.81
N PRO A 107 -9.43 14.36 1.66
CA PRO A 107 -9.95 13.14 2.27
C PRO A 107 -9.21 11.89 1.80
N ILE A 108 -8.99 10.97 2.74
CA ILE A 108 -8.41 9.64 2.46
C ILE A 108 -9.36 8.85 1.56
N GLY A 109 -8.78 8.08 0.63
CA GLY A 109 -9.51 7.17 -0.24
C GLY A 109 -9.78 7.74 -1.64
N SER A 110 -10.20 6.86 -2.54
CA SER A 110 -10.40 7.18 -3.97
C SER A 110 -9.17 7.76 -4.67
N GLY A 111 -7.98 7.57 -4.11
CA GLY A 111 -6.71 7.98 -4.71
C GLY A 111 -6.45 9.48 -4.64
N LYS A 112 -7.27 10.26 -3.92
CA LYS A 112 -7.20 11.72 -3.96
C LYS A 112 -5.89 12.27 -3.40
N GLN A 113 -5.42 11.70 -2.28
CA GLN A 113 -4.14 12.10 -1.68
C GLN A 113 -2.95 11.69 -2.55
N LEU A 114 -3.03 10.53 -3.20
CA LEU A 114 -2.02 10.12 -4.17
C LEU A 114 -1.97 11.08 -5.36
N GLN A 115 -3.11 11.45 -5.94
CA GLN A 115 -3.17 12.43 -7.03
C GLN A 115 -2.66 13.81 -6.61
N CYS A 116 -2.97 14.25 -5.39
CA CYS A 116 -2.44 15.47 -4.82
C CYS A 116 -0.90 15.45 -4.81
N LEU A 117 -0.28 14.41 -4.24
CA LEU A 117 1.17 14.27 -4.22
C LEU A 117 1.80 14.21 -5.62
N LEU A 118 1.15 13.51 -6.57
CA LEU A 118 1.61 13.46 -7.96
C LEU A 118 1.61 14.84 -8.63
N SER A 119 0.71 15.75 -8.22
CA SER A 119 0.65 17.12 -8.74
C SER A 119 1.68 18.07 -8.11
N MET A 120 2.21 17.74 -6.93
CA MET A 120 3.28 18.51 -6.28
C MET A 120 4.63 18.41 -7.00
N GLY A 121 4.84 17.37 -7.83
CA GLY A 121 6.04 17.18 -8.63
C GLY A 121 7.31 17.14 -7.76
N LYS A 122 8.28 18.01 -8.06
CA LYS A 122 9.57 18.10 -7.33
C LYS A 122 9.47 18.84 -5.98
N SER A 123 8.27 19.26 -5.57
CA SER A 123 8.10 20.01 -4.31
C SER A 123 8.09 19.11 -3.07
N VAL A 124 7.83 17.81 -3.26
CA VAL A 124 7.88 16.80 -2.19
C VAL A 124 9.33 16.47 -1.81
N THR A 125 9.51 15.76 -0.70
CA THR A 125 10.84 15.26 -0.32
C THR A 125 11.46 14.36 -1.39
N SER A 126 12.80 14.32 -1.46
CA SER A 126 13.52 13.44 -2.41
C SER A 126 13.19 11.96 -2.19
N GLN A 127 12.95 11.56 -0.94
CA GLN A 127 12.52 10.22 -0.58
C GLN A 127 11.14 9.89 -1.17
N CYS A 128 10.15 10.75 -0.95
CA CYS A 128 8.80 10.57 -1.53
C CYS A 128 8.85 10.56 -3.06
N GLN A 129 9.57 11.51 -3.67
CA GLN A 129 9.70 11.61 -5.12
C GLN A 129 10.27 10.32 -5.72
N THR A 130 11.34 9.78 -5.13
CA THR A 130 11.99 8.54 -5.61
C THR A 130 11.02 7.35 -5.61
N VAL A 131 10.21 7.22 -4.56
CA VAL A 131 9.25 6.11 -4.46
C VAL A 131 8.08 6.32 -5.42
N LEU A 132 7.55 7.54 -5.54
CA LEU A 132 6.50 7.89 -6.50
C LEU A 132 6.89 7.57 -7.94
N GLU A 133 8.12 7.90 -8.35
CA GLU A 133 8.64 7.61 -9.68
C GLU A 133 8.71 6.10 -9.94
N LYS A 134 9.30 5.34 -9.00
CA LYS A 134 9.34 3.88 -9.07
C LYS A 134 7.95 3.25 -9.15
N ARG A 135 6.97 3.78 -8.40
CA ARG A 135 5.60 3.25 -8.42
C ARG A 135 4.88 3.59 -9.72
N ARG A 136 5.12 4.76 -10.29
CA ARG A 136 4.56 5.14 -11.59
C ARG A 136 4.96 4.16 -12.69
N GLU A 137 6.24 3.79 -12.76
CA GLU A 137 6.74 2.79 -13.71
C GLU A 137 6.13 1.41 -13.45
N LEU A 138 6.04 1.01 -12.17
CA LEU A 138 5.46 -0.28 -11.79
C LEU A 138 3.97 -0.37 -12.17
N TRP A 139 3.18 0.68 -11.95
CA TRP A 139 1.76 0.70 -12.32
C TRP A 139 1.55 0.59 -13.83
N GLN A 140 2.41 1.22 -14.64
CA GLN A 140 2.36 1.09 -16.09
C GLN A 140 2.58 -0.36 -16.54
N SER A 141 3.39 -1.14 -15.83
CA SER A 141 3.65 -2.56 -16.14
C SER A 141 2.46 -3.50 -15.88
N VAL A 142 1.40 -3.02 -15.23
CA VAL A 142 0.19 -3.81 -14.91
C VAL A 142 -1.11 -3.16 -15.41
N SER A 143 -1.01 -2.01 -16.07
CA SER A 143 -2.11 -1.29 -16.70
C SER A 143 -2.53 -2.02 -18.00
N PHE A 144 -3.83 -2.14 -18.24
CA PHE A 144 -4.40 -2.77 -19.44
C PHE A 144 -4.59 -1.76 -20.56
#